data_AF-A0A4Y2SXJ6-F1
#
_entry.id   AF-A0A4Y2SXJ6-F1
#
_cell.length_a   1.000
_cell.length_b   1.000
_cell.length_c   1.000
_cell.angle_alpha   90.00
_cell.angle_beta   90.00
_cell.angle_gamma   90.00
#
_symmetry.space_group_name_H-M   'P 1'
#
loop_
_entity.id
_entity.type
_entity.pdbx_description
1 polymer ?
#
loop_
_entity_poly.entity_id
_entity_poly.type
_entity_poly.pdbx_seq_one_letter_code
_entity_poly.pdbx_strand_id
1 'polypeptide(L)'
;MKHALDVFTTHELFHSNIVSKDLKECFKEMRPRIYNLLSIELDVLNSIKWYMVVAMEMSRMISDDEEETLTTHFRSNCDTVLTQDFVWENIDKGFDKITNSFEEFIRRGSGWTLKKL
;
A
#
# COMPACT_ATOMS: atom_id res chain seq x y z
N MET A 1 -3.12 16.46 -29.16
CA MET A 1 -2.67 15.11 -28.77
C MET A 1 -2.37 15.19 -27.27
N LYS A 2 -3.25 14.67 -26.39
CA LYS A 2 -2.98 14.64 -24.95
C LYS A 2 -1.87 13.62 -24.72
N HIS A 3 -0.81 14.00 -24.02
CA HIS A 3 0.32 13.11 -23.75
C HIS A 3 -0.15 11.94 -22.86
N ALA A 4 0.41 10.75 -23.08
CA ALA A 4 0.10 9.52 -22.33
C ALA A 4 0.40 9.60 -20.82
N LEU A 5 0.93 10.73 -20.33
CA LEU A 5 1.19 11.01 -18.92
C LEU A 5 -0.06 11.50 -18.17
N ASP A 6 -1.12 11.94 -18.86
CA ASP A 6 -2.39 12.40 -18.24
C ASP A 6 -3.40 11.25 -17.98
N VAL A 7 -2.95 9.98 -17.99
CA VAL A 7 -3.85 8.80 -17.95
C VAL A 7 -3.99 8.22 -16.53
N PHE A 8 -3.17 8.67 -15.57
CA PHE A 8 -3.17 8.15 -14.20
C PHE A 8 -3.25 9.26 -13.17
N THR A 9 -4.23 9.17 -12.27
CA THR A 9 -4.29 10.00 -11.06
C THR A 9 -3.58 9.25 -9.94
N THR A 10 -2.66 9.92 -9.24
CA THR A 10 -1.98 9.39 -8.05
C THR A 10 -2.45 10.15 -6.83
N HIS A 11 -2.78 9.42 -5.79
CA HIS A 11 -3.14 9.97 -4.49
C HIS A 11 -2.21 9.43 -3.43
N GLU A 12 -1.56 10.32 -2.69
CA GLU A 12 -0.68 9.96 -1.59
C GLU A 12 -1.45 10.06 -0.27
N LEU A 13 -1.41 8.99 0.52
CA LEU A 13 -2.04 8.94 1.81
C LEU A 13 -1.01 8.58 2.86
N PHE A 14 -0.96 9.37 3.93
CA PHE A 14 -0.08 9.16 5.07
C PHE A 14 -0.91 8.68 6.26
N HIS A 15 -0.47 7.59 6.91
CA HIS A 15 -1.08 7.12 8.14
C HIS A 15 -0.83 8.12 9.28
N SER A 16 -1.61 8.03 10.37
CA SER A 16 -1.40 8.89 11.53
C SER A 16 -0.08 8.55 12.26
N ASN A 17 0.59 9.57 12.81
CA ASN A 17 1.85 9.41 13.58
C ASN A 17 1.69 8.53 14.86
N ILE A 18 0.47 8.13 15.18
CA ILE A 18 0.11 7.40 16.41
C ILE A 18 0.12 5.87 16.15
N VAL A 19 0.08 5.44 14.89
CA VAL A 19 -0.01 4.02 14.54
C VAL A 19 1.36 3.43 14.22
N SER A 20 1.83 2.70 15.23
CA SER A 20 2.69 1.51 15.30
C SER A 20 3.40 1.01 14.03
N LYS A 21 4.57 0.42 14.28
CA LYS A 21 5.30 -0.56 13.43
C LYS A 21 4.48 -1.82 13.06
N ASP A 22 3.15 -1.73 13.00
CA ASP A 22 2.24 -2.82 12.69
C ASP A 22 1.46 -2.49 11.43
N LEU A 23 1.70 -3.29 10.39
CA LEU A 23 1.09 -3.16 9.08
C LEU A 23 -0.44 -3.35 9.12
N LYS A 24 -0.94 -4.23 10.01
CA LYS A 24 -2.37 -4.51 10.12
C LYS A 24 -3.12 -3.33 10.72
N GLU A 25 -2.55 -2.67 11.73
CA GLU A 25 -3.16 -1.46 12.31
C GLU A 25 -3.16 -0.31 11.29
N CYS A 26 -2.07 -0.14 10.54
CA CYS A 26 -2.03 0.82 9.43
C CYS A 26 -3.14 0.53 8.42
N PHE A 27 -3.33 -0.73 8.00
CA PHE A 27 -4.39 -1.08 7.04
C PHE A 27 -5.79 -0.83 7.60
N LYS A 28 -6.05 -1.09 8.88
CA LYS A 28 -7.32 -0.75 9.51
C LYS A 28 -7.61 0.75 9.46
N GLU A 29 -6.61 1.60 9.73
CA GLU A 29 -6.74 3.05 9.63
C GLU A 29 -6.98 3.51 8.18
N MET A 30 -6.21 2.95 7.25
CA MET A 30 -6.21 3.36 5.85
C MET A 30 -7.42 2.89 5.07
N ARG A 31 -8.02 1.74 5.45
CA ARG A 31 -9.16 1.12 4.79
C ARG A 31 -10.31 2.09 4.47
N PRO A 32 -10.91 2.80 5.45
CA PRO A 32 -11.99 3.75 5.17
C PRO A 32 -11.54 4.97 4.35
N ARG A 33 -10.27 5.40 4.48
CA ARG A 33 -9.74 6.55 3.75
C ARG A 33 -9.59 6.24 2.26
N ILE A 34 -9.07 5.05 1.93
CA ILE A 34 -8.95 4.55 0.56
C ILE A 34 -10.35 4.36 -0.05
N TYR A 35 -11.29 3.79 0.69
CA TYR A 35 -12.67 3.62 0.21
C TYR A 35 -13.32 4.95 -0.18
N ASN A 36 -13.22 5.97 0.68
CA ASN A 36 -13.80 7.27 0.40
C ASN A 36 -13.20 7.88 -0.87
N LEU A 37 -11.88 7.77 -1.03
CA LEU A 37 -11.18 8.26 -2.21
C LEU A 37 -11.65 7.55 -3.48
N LEU A 38 -11.63 6.22 -3.49
CA LEU A 38 -12.07 5.44 -4.66
C LEU A 38 -13.55 5.68 -4.98
N SER A 39 -14.41 5.83 -3.97
CA SER A 39 -15.83 6.10 -4.17
C SER A 39 -16.08 7.47 -4.82
N ILE A 40 -15.31 8.50 -4.44
CA ILE A 40 -15.40 9.83 -5.07
C ILE A 40 -15.02 9.75 -6.55
N GLU A 41 -13.95 9.04 -6.89
CA GLU A 41 -13.51 8.87 -8.28
C GLU A 41 -14.54 8.06 -9.09
N LEU A 42 -15.13 7.02 -8.48
CA LEU A 42 -16.11 6.15 -9.11
C LEU A 42 -17.47 6.84 -9.34
N ASP A 43 -17.86 7.80 -8.49
CA ASP A 43 -19.07 8.61 -8.71
C ASP A 43 -18.98 9.41 -10.03
N VAL A 44 -17.77 9.81 -10.41
CA VAL A 44 -17.52 10.57 -11.65
C VAL A 44 -17.26 9.65 -12.84
N LEU A 45 -16.48 8.58 -12.65
CA LEU A 45 -15.93 7.77 -13.75
C LEU A 45 -16.70 6.46 -14.00
N ASN A 46 -17.61 6.06 -13.11
CA ASN A 46 -18.34 4.78 -13.05
C ASN A 46 -17.48 3.52 -12.92
N SER A 47 -16.27 3.51 -13.50
CA SER A 47 -15.28 2.45 -13.33
C SER A 47 -13.87 3.00 -13.49
N ILE A 48 -12.93 2.44 -12.72
CA ILE A 48 -11.51 2.83 -12.77
C ILE A 48 -10.61 1.60 -12.79
N LYS A 49 -9.45 1.75 -13.42
CA LYS A 49 -8.31 0.83 -13.25
C LYS A 49 -7.47 1.34 -12.08
N TRP A 50 -7.17 0.48 -11.11
CA TRP A 50 -6.48 0.92 -9.90
C TRP A 50 -5.50 -0.12 -9.36
N TYR A 51 -4.55 0.36 -8.56
CA TYR A 51 -3.70 -0.43 -7.69
C TYR A 51 -3.22 0.48 -6.55
N MET A 52 -2.70 -0.11 -5.48
CA MET A 52 -2.04 0.62 -4.40
C MET A 52 -0.61 0.14 -4.18
N VAL A 53 0.21 1.05 -3.67
CA VAL A 53 1.59 0.79 -3.27
C VAL A 53 1.75 1.26 -1.84
N VAL A 54 2.40 0.45 -1.01
CA VAL A 54 2.82 0.82 0.34
C VAL A 54 4.33 0.87 0.36
N ALA A 55 4.87 2.05 0.65
CA ALA A 55 6.28 2.24 0.92
C ALA A 55 6.56 1.93 2.39
N MET A 56 7.68 1.25 2.68
CA MET A 56 8.05 0.88 4.05
C MET A 56 9.55 1.06 4.23
N GLU A 57 9.96 1.65 5.35
CA GLU A 57 11.35 1.64 5.80
C GLU A 57 11.60 0.39 6.62
N MET A 58 12.58 -0.38 6.17
CA MET A 58 13.05 -1.61 6.79
C MET A 58 14.41 -1.36 7.43
N SER A 59 14.72 -2.07 8.51
CA SER A 59 16.07 -2.09 9.05
C SER A 59 16.52 -3.46 9.51
N ARG A 60 17.84 -3.65 9.52
CA ARG A 60 18.52 -4.81 10.12
C ARG A 60 19.83 -4.37 10.76
N MET A 61 20.26 -5.08 11.79
CA MET A 61 21.60 -4.90 12.35
C MET A 61 22.62 -5.66 11.50
N ILE A 62 23.72 -5.01 11.14
CA ILE A 62 24.85 -5.64 10.45
C ILE A 62 26.06 -5.86 11.38
N SER A 63 26.11 -5.12 12.49
CA SER A 63 26.94 -5.39 13.67
C SER A 63 26.23 -4.87 14.93
N ASP A 64 26.83 -4.99 16.12
CA ASP A 64 26.20 -4.55 17.38
C ASP A 64 25.87 -3.05 17.40
N ASP A 65 26.66 -2.23 16.68
CA ASP A 65 26.53 -0.76 16.65
C ASP A 65 26.07 -0.20 15.29
N GLU A 66 25.87 -1.06 14.28
CA GLU A 66 25.59 -0.63 12.91
C GLU A 66 24.25 -1.17 12.39
N GLU A 67 23.34 -0.24 12.12
CA GLU A 67 22.02 -0.51 11.53
C GLU A 67 22.04 -0.13 10.04
N GLU A 68 21.64 -1.07 9.20
CA GLU A 68 21.37 -0.83 7.78
C GLU A 68 19.87 -0.59 7.58
N THR A 69 19.52 0.43 6.78
CA THR A 69 18.14 0.74 6.41
C THR A 69 17.89 0.57 4.91
N LEU A 70 16.65 0.25 4.55
CA LEU A 70 16.20 0.07 3.17
C LEU A 70 14.75 0.55 3.02
N THR A 71 14.46 1.34 2.00
CA THR A 71 13.08 1.64 1.61
C THR A 71 12.59 0.58 0.62
N THR A 72 11.54 -0.13 0.98
CA THR A 72 10.88 -1.16 0.16
C THR A 72 9.51 -0.68 -0.30
N HIS A 73 9.04 -1.21 -1.43
CA HIS A 73 7.73 -0.87 -1.99
C HIS A 73 6.97 -2.15 -2.32
N PHE A 74 5.81 -2.33 -1.70
CA PHE A 74 4.93 -3.47 -1.95
C PHE A 74 3.66 -3.00 -2.65
N ARG A 75 3.28 -3.69 -3.73
CA ARG A 75 2.12 -3.32 -4.55
C ARG A 75 1.03 -4.39 -4.47
N SER A 76 -0.23 -3.94 -4.51
CA SER A 76 -1.37 -4.82 -4.80
C SER A 76 -1.33 -5.35 -6.24
N ASN A 77 -2.24 -6.25 -6.56
CA ASN A 77 -2.58 -6.48 -7.97
C ASN A 77 -3.26 -5.22 -8.53
N CYS A 78 -3.20 -5.07 -9.85
CA CYS A 78 -3.95 -4.03 -10.55
C CYS A 78 -5.31 -4.60 -10.95
N ASP A 79 -6.38 -4.03 -10.40
CA ASP A 79 -7.73 -4.30 -10.89
C ASP A 79 -7.97 -3.43 -12.12
N THR A 80 -8.39 -4.06 -13.21
CA THR A 80 -8.66 -3.43 -14.50
C THR A 80 -10.04 -2.78 -14.57
N VAL A 81 -11.00 -3.22 -13.76
CA VAL A 81 -12.40 -2.77 -13.80
C VAL A 81 -12.96 -2.75 -12.38
N LEU A 82 -12.54 -1.77 -11.59
CA LEU A 82 -13.17 -1.52 -10.30
C LEU A 82 -14.49 -0.78 -10.51
N THR A 83 -15.55 -1.20 -9.82
CA THR A 83 -16.84 -0.49 -9.72
C THR A 83 -17.22 -0.32 -8.26
N GLN A 84 -18.23 0.53 -7.99
CA GLN A 84 -18.66 0.88 -6.63
C GLN A 84 -19.01 -0.34 -5.76
N ASP A 85 -19.59 -1.39 -6.36
CA ASP A 85 -20.02 -2.59 -5.66
C ASP A 85 -18.87 -3.41 -5.06
N PHE A 86 -17.66 -3.27 -5.61
CA PHE A 86 -16.51 -4.11 -5.28
C PHE A 86 -15.36 -3.36 -4.59
N VAL A 87 -15.56 -2.09 -4.19
CA VAL A 87 -14.50 -1.26 -3.58
C VAL A 87 -13.93 -1.90 -2.33
N TRP A 88 -14.78 -2.33 -1.38
CA TRP A 88 -14.33 -2.96 -0.14
C TRP A 88 -13.55 -4.25 -0.39
N GLU A 89 -14.10 -5.13 -1.22
CA GLU A 89 -13.47 -6.40 -1.56
C GLU A 89 -12.10 -6.20 -2.22
N ASN A 90 -11.99 -5.22 -3.12
CA ASN A 90 -10.73 -4.94 -3.80
C ASN A 90 -9.68 -4.32 -2.89
N ILE A 91 -10.08 -3.45 -1.96
CA ILE A 91 -9.16 -2.92 -0.94
C ILE A 91 -8.59 -4.07 -0.11
N ASP A 92 -9.46 -4.97 0.37
CA ASP A 92 -9.06 -6.10 1.21
C ASP A 92 -8.13 -7.07 0.44
N LYS A 93 -8.47 -7.41 -0.80
CA LYS A 93 -7.58 -8.19 -1.69
C LYS A 93 -6.22 -7.53 -1.90
N GLY A 94 -6.19 -6.20 -2.02
CA GLY A 94 -4.95 -5.46 -2.16
C GLY A 94 -4.09 -5.49 -0.89
N PHE A 95 -4.70 -5.35 0.28
CA PHE A 95 -4.03 -5.51 1.58
C PHE A 95 -3.50 -6.93 1.78
N ASP A 96 -4.26 -7.95 1.43
CA ASP A 96 -3.81 -9.35 1.49
C ASP A 96 -2.59 -9.57 0.59
N LYS A 97 -2.62 -9.05 -0.64
CA LYS A 97 -1.48 -9.18 -1.56
C LYS A 97 -0.22 -8.49 -1.03
N ILE A 98 -0.37 -7.29 -0.47
CA ILE A 98 0.76 -6.55 0.11
C ILE A 98 1.30 -7.27 1.34
N THR A 99 0.42 -7.70 2.25
CA THR A 99 0.78 -8.47 3.46
C THR A 99 1.56 -9.72 3.09
N ASN A 100 1.06 -10.52 2.15
CA ASN A 100 1.75 -11.73 1.70
C ASN A 100 3.14 -11.44 1.11
N SER A 101 3.26 -10.34 0.35
CA SER A 101 4.55 -9.94 -0.25
C SER A 101 5.54 -9.46 0.82
N PHE A 102 5.05 -8.72 1.81
CA PHE A 102 5.81 -8.27 2.96
C PHE A 102 6.27 -9.45 3.82
N GLU A 103 5.37 -10.38 4.18
CA GLU A 103 5.72 -11.58 4.95
C GLU A 103 6.72 -12.47 4.21
N GLU A 104 6.58 -12.63 2.89
CA GLU A 104 7.57 -13.33 2.07
C GLU A 104 8.93 -12.64 2.09
N PHE A 105 8.94 -11.30 2.02
CA PHE A 105 10.16 -10.50 2.12
C PHE A 105 10.83 -10.67 3.48
N ILE A 106 10.09 -10.59 4.59
CA ILE A 106 10.63 -10.81 5.94
C ILE A 106 11.17 -12.22 6.09
N ARG A 107 10.41 -13.23 5.63
CA ARG A 107 10.78 -14.64 5.75
C ARG A 107 12.05 -15.00 4.96
N ARG A 108 12.28 -14.35 3.81
CA ARG A 108 13.48 -14.58 2.97
C ARG A 108 14.61 -13.60 3.26
N GLY A 109 14.29 -12.45 3.84
CA GLY A 109 15.22 -11.39 4.14
C GLY A 109 16.11 -11.78 5.31
N SER A 110 17.42 -11.57 5.15
CA SER A 110 18.44 -11.87 6.18
C SER A 110 18.31 -10.92 7.39
N GLY A 111 17.24 -11.03 8.17
CA GLY A 111 17.02 -10.28 9.41
C GLY A 111 16.34 -8.91 9.28
N TRP A 112 15.66 -8.62 8.17
CA TRP A 112 14.95 -7.35 8.00
C TRP A 112 13.73 -7.27 8.90
N THR A 113 13.51 -6.10 9.51
CA THR A 113 12.35 -5.78 10.34
C THR A 113 11.74 -4.45 9.93
N LEU A 114 10.44 -4.28 10.18
CA LEU A 114 9.73 -3.05 9.86
C LEU A 114 10.14 -1.94 10.84
N LYS A 115 10.73 -0.88 10.31
CA LYS A 115 11.15 0.30 11.08
C LYS A 115 10.07 1.37 11.06
N LYS A 116 9.52 1.66 9.88
CA LYS A 116 8.51 2.71 9.65
C LYS A 116 7.64 2.42 8.41
N LEU A 117 6.38 2.86 8.47
CA LEU A 117 5.42 2.89 7.35
C LEU A 117 5.25 4.32 6.81
#